data_AF-A0A3A8ZZP5-F1
#
_entry.id   AF-A0A3A8ZZP5-F1
#
_cell.length_a   1.000
_cell.length_b   1.000
_cell.length_c   1.000
_cell.angle_alpha   90.00
_cell.angle_beta   90.00
_cell.angle_gamma   90.00
#
_symmetry.space_group_name_H-M   'P 1'
#
loop_
_entity.id
_entity.type
_entity.pdbx_description
1 polymer ?
#
loop_
_entity_poly.entity_id
_entity_poly.type
_entity_poly.pdbx_seq_one_letter_code
_entity_poly.pdbx_strand_id
1 'polypeptide(L)'
;MVMLDANIILRYLLNDNEKMASEAEAIIKNMPVQVNIEIVAEVIYVLKGVYHVGRAEIRQCLLQFLSDVYGTLFGCKLDTET
;
A
#
# COMPACT_ATOMS: atom_id res chain seq x y z
N MET A 1 16.16 8.17 -1.90
CA MET A 1 14.96 7.55 -2.49
C MET A 1 14.95 6.10 -2.10
N VAL A 2 13.88 5.62 -1.48
CA VAL A 2 13.76 4.24 -0.99
C VAL A 2 12.90 3.46 -1.97
N MET A 3 13.45 2.35 -2.49
CA MET A 3 12.68 1.43 -3.32
C MET A 3 11.90 0.49 -2.41
N LEU A 4 10.58 0.41 -2.60
CA LEU A 4 9.74 -0.49 -1.81
C LEU A 4 9.78 -1.91 -2.38
N ASP A 5 9.81 -2.89 -1.49
CA ASP A 5 9.59 -4.29 -1.81
C ASP A 5 8.12 -4.68 -1.52
N ALA A 6 7.71 -5.86 -1.98
CA ALA A 6 6.36 -6.35 -1.76
C ALA A 6 6.07 -6.61 -0.28
N ASN A 7 7.06 -7.06 0.49
CA ASN A 7 6.87 -7.42 1.89
C ASN A 7 6.55 -6.22 2.77
N ILE A 8 7.26 -5.09 2.63
CA ILE A 8 7.01 -3.84 3.32
C ILE A 8 5.59 -3.34 3.00
N ILE A 9 5.18 -3.39 1.74
CA ILE A 9 3.82 -3.01 1.33
C ILE A 9 2.80 -3.95 1.97
N LEU A 10 3.04 -5.25 2.01
CA LEU A 10 2.15 -6.22 2.66
C LEU A 10 2.06 -5.97 4.17
N ARG A 11 3.17 -5.65 4.86
CA ARG A 11 3.14 -5.27 6.28
C ARG A 11 2.30 -4.03 6.53
N TYR A 12 2.44 -3.03 5.67
CA TYR A 12 1.63 -1.82 5.72
C TYR A 12 0.14 -2.10 5.50
N LEU A 13 -0.21 -2.89 4.48
CA LEU A 13 -1.60 -3.17 4.12
C LEU A 13 -2.32 -4.11 5.09
N LEU A 14 -1.62 -5.12 5.60
CA LEU A 14 -2.22 -6.17 6.42
C LEU A 14 -2.16 -5.89 7.92
N ASN A 15 -1.23 -5.02 8.35
CA ASN A 15 -0.95 -4.75 9.75
C ASN A 15 -0.80 -6.05 10.58
N ASP A 16 -0.14 -7.06 10.01
CA ASP A 16 -0.06 -8.41 10.57
C ASP A 16 0.98 -8.54 11.71
N ASN A 17 1.91 -7.60 11.78
CA ASN A 17 2.93 -7.48 12.80
C ASN A 17 3.08 -6.00 13.18
N GLU A 18 2.60 -5.61 14.36
CA GLU A 18 2.52 -4.21 14.78
C GLU A 18 3.84 -3.45 14.63
N LYS A 19 4.97 -4.07 15.01
CA LYS A 19 6.28 -3.42 14.93
C LYS A 19 6.70 -3.19 13.48
N MET A 20 6.61 -4.23 12.66
CA MET A 20 7.01 -4.15 11.24
C MET A 20 6.05 -3.28 10.42
N ALA A 21 4.77 -3.27 10.77
CA ALA A 21 3.76 -2.43 10.14
C ALA A 21 4.00 -0.96 10.48
N SER A 22 4.30 -0.63 11.74
CA SER A 22 4.67 0.73 12.15
C SER A 22 5.94 1.22 11.46
N GLU A 23 6.96 0.34 11.34
CA GLU A 23 8.18 0.65 10.59
C GLU A 23 7.88 0.88 9.09
N ALA A 24 7.06 0.03 8.47
CA ALA A 24 6.64 0.18 7.08
C ALA A 24 5.87 1.48 6.84
N GLU A 25 4.93 1.82 7.74
CA GLU A 25 4.19 3.08 7.70
C GLU A 25 5.13 4.29 7.82
N ALA A 26 6.09 4.24 8.74
CA ALA A 26 7.06 5.32 8.91
C ALA A 26 7.92 5.52 7.65
N ILE A 27 8.31 4.43 6.97
CA ILE A 27 9.04 4.46 5.70
C ILE A 27 8.19 5.11 4.61
N ILE A 28 6.95 4.64 4.43
CA ILE A 28 6.05 5.08 3.36
C ILE A 28 5.65 6.55 3.52
N LYS A 29 5.36 7.00 4.74
CA LYS A 29 4.85 8.35 4.99
C LYS A 29 5.92 9.42 5.14
N ASN A 30 7.13 9.08 5.59
CA ASN A 30 8.14 10.09 5.96
C ASN A 30 9.36 10.12 5.02
N MET A 31 9.47 9.20 4.06
CA MET A 31 10.60 9.16 3.12
C MET A 31 10.14 9.29 1.67
N PRO A 32 11.01 9.81 0.77
CA PRO A 32 10.75 9.75 -0.65
C PRO A 32 10.89 8.29 -1.12
N VAL A 33 9.74 7.64 -1.35
CA VAL A 33 9.65 6.24 -1.77
C VAL A 33 9.30 6.12 -3.25
N GLN A 34 9.71 5.03 -3.88
CA GLN A 34 9.33 4.66 -5.23
C GLN A 34 8.94 3.17 -5.26
N VAL A 35 7.89 2.85 -6.00
CA VAL A 35 7.44 1.48 -6.24
C VAL A 35 7.39 1.22 -7.74
N ASN A 36 7.85 0.04 -8.15
CA ASN A 36 7.75 -0.37 -9.55
C ASN A 36 6.51 -1.24 -9.78
N ILE A 37 6.07 -1.36 -11.03
CA ILE A 37 4.87 -2.10 -11.39
C ILE A 37 4.97 -3.60 -11.07
N GLU A 38 6.17 -4.18 -11.14
CA GLU A 38 6.42 -5.58 -10.82
C GLU A 38 6.12 -5.86 -9.34
N ILE A 39 6.51 -4.94 -8.45
CA ILE A 39 6.27 -5.03 -7.02
C ILE A 39 4.77 -4.93 -6.73
N VAL A 40 4.04 -4.04 -7.40
CA VAL A 40 2.58 -3.93 -7.28
C VAL A 40 1.89 -5.22 -7.75
N ALA A 41 2.36 -5.81 -8.85
CA ALA A 41 1.83 -7.08 -9.36
C ALA A 41 2.06 -8.23 -8.38
N GLU A 42 3.21 -8.29 -7.73
CA GLU A 42 3.52 -9.27 -6.68
C GLU A 42 2.58 -9.11 -5.46
N VAL A 43 2.37 -7.89 -4.99
CA VAL A 43 1.43 -7.61 -3.89
C VAL A 43 0.02 -8.08 -4.25
N ILE A 44 -0.48 -7.79 -5.45
CA ILE A 44 -1.79 -8.26 -5.93
C ILE A 44 -1.85 -9.79 -5.93
N TYR A 45 -0.80 -10.43 -6.45
CA TYR A 45 -0.71 -11.89 -6.52
C TYR A 45 -0.77 -12.51 -5.13
N VAL A 46 -0.03 -11.97 -4.15
CA VAL A 46 -0.01 -12.45 -2.77
C VAL A 46 -1.35 -12.21 -2.06
N LEU A 47 -1.94 -11.01 -2.18
CA LEU A 47 -3.23 -10.70 -1.56
C LEU A 47 -4.34 -11.62 -2.07
N LYS A 48 -4.36 -11.88 -3.39
CA LYS A 48 -5.35 -12.78 -4.00
C LYS A 48 -5.08 -14.26 -3.71
N GLY A 49 -3.81 -14.68 -3.77
CA GLY A 49 -3.41 -16.08 -3.72
C GLY A 49 -3.27 -16.63 -2.30
N VAL A 50 -2.60 -15.89 -1.42
CA VAL A 50 -2.27 -16.32 -0.04
C VAL A 50 -3.36 -15.87 0.93
N TYR A 51 -3.80 -14.61 0.83
CA TYR A 51 -4.77 -14.04 1.75
C TYR A 51 -6.21 -14.10 1.25
N HIS A 52 -6.42 -14.60 0.02
CA HIS A 52 -7.75 -14.77 -0.59
C HIS A 52 -8.62 -13.50 -0.60
N VAL A 53 -7.99 -12.32 -0.63
CA VAL A 53 -8.67 -11.02 -0.58
C VAL A 53 -9.49 -10.80 -1.85
N GLY A 54 -10.70 -10.24 -1.70
CA GLY A 54 -11.58 -9.96 -2.82
C GLY A 54 -11.02 -8.91 -3.77
N ARG A 55 -11.34 -8.98 -5.07
CA ARG A 55 -10.84 -7.99 -6.06
C ARG A 55 -11.21 -6.55 -5.72
N ALA A 56 -12.41 -6.34 -5.15
CA ALA A 56 -12.89 -5.03 -4.76
C ALA A 56 -12.07 -4.44 -3.60
N GLU A 57 -11.78 -5.26 -2.59
CA GLU A 57 -10.93 -4.91 -1.45
C GLU A 57 -9.49 -4.64 -1.90
N ILE A 58 -8.90 -5.51 -2.74
CA ILE A 58 -7.56 -5.29 -3.31
C ILE A 58 -7.48 -3.94 -4.02
N ARG A 59 -8.50 -3.60 -4.83
CA ARG A 59 -8.58 -2.29 -5.50
C ARG A 59 -8.58 -1.15 -4.49
N GLN A 60 -9.41 -1.24 -3.44
CA GLN A 60 -9.52 -0.18 -2.44
C GLN A 60 -8.20 -0.01 -1.66
N CYS A 61 -7.59 -1.10 -1.22
CA CYS A 61 -6.30 -1.09 -0.52
C CYS A 61 -5.17 -0.50 -1.38
N LEU A 62 -5.09 -0.88 -2.66
CA LEU A 62 -4.07 -0.34 -3.56
C LEU A 62 -4.26 1.14 -3.86
N LEU A 63 -5.50 1.58 -4.07
CA LEU A 63 -5.78 3.01 -4.28
C LEU A 63 -5.38 3.83 -3.05
N GLN A 64 -5.67 3.34 -1.85
CA GLN A 64 -5.25 3.99 -0.61
C GLN A 64 -3.72 4.03 -0.51
N PHE A 65 -3.04 2.90 -0.71
CA PHE A 65 -1.58 2.83 -0.66
C PHE A 65 -0.91 3.76 -1.69
N LEU A 66 -1.38 3.78 -2.93
CA LEU A 66 -0.85 4.69 -3.96
C LEU A 66 -1.14 6.15 -3.60
N SER A 67 -2.28 6.44 -2.97
CA SER A 67 -2.55 7.76 -2.42
C SER A 67 -1.60 8.10 -1.27
N ASP A 68 -1.19 7.17 -0.43
CA ASP A 68 -0.24 7.46 0.64
C ASP A 68 1.18 7.71 0.09
N VAL A 69 1.55 7.00 -0.99
CA VAL A 69 2.86 7.14 -1.65
C VAL A 69 2.94 8.40 -2.52
N TYR A 70 1.89 8.73 -3.28
CA TYR A 70 1.88 9.81 -4.28
C TYR A 70 0.97 10.99 -3.90
N GLY A 71 0.21 10.91 -2.82
CA GLY A 71 -0.89 11.82 -2.50
C GLY A 71 -0.50 13.21 -2.03
N THR A 72 0.78 13.57 -1.98
CA THR A 72 1.16 14.99 -1.99
C THR A 72 0.96 15.62 -3.39
N LEU A 73 0.70 14.83 -4.43
CA LEU A 73 0.39 15.27 -5.80
C LEU A 73 -1.09 15.09 -6.21
N PHE A 74 -1.88 14.33 -5.45
CA PHE A 74 -3.31 14.19 -5.69
C PHE A 74 -4.08 14.45 -4.39
N GLY A 75 -4.29 15.73 -4.09
CA GLY A 75 -5.36 16.16 -3.20
C GLY A 75 -6.71 15.82 -3.81
N CYS A 76 -7.10 14.56 -3.82
CA CYS A 76 -8.46 14.14 -4.09
C CYS A 76 -9.06 13.75 -2.75
N LYS A 77 -9.68 14.73 -2.08
CA LYS A 77 -10.71 14.44 -1.09
C LYS A 77 -11.73 13.57 -1.82
N LEU A 78 -11.78 12.29 -1.48
CA LEU A 78 -12.98 11.51 -1.73
C LEU A 78 -14.00 12.01 -0.72
N ASP A 79 -14.75 13.03 -1.12
CA ASP A 79 -15.99 13.40 -0.45
C ASP A 79 -16.93 12.21 -0.59
N THR A 80 -16.84 11.26 0.33
CA THR A 80 -17.97 10.40 0.67
C THR A 80 -18.78 11.15 1.72
N GLU A 81 -19.47 12.19 1.27
CA GLU A 81 -20.65 12.69 1.97
C GLU A 81 -21.89 12.13 1.28
N THR A 82 -22.78 11.71 2.18
CA THR A 82 -24.12 11.11 2.09
C THR A 82 -25.00 11.53 0.92
#